data_AF-A0A6A5A4E8-F1
#
_entry.id   AF-A0A6A5A4E8-F1
#
_cell.length_a   1.000
_cell.length_b   1.000
_cell.length_c   1.000
_cell.angle_alpha   90.00
_cell.angle_beta   90.00
_cell.angle_gamma   90.00
#
_symmetry.space_group_name_H-M   'P 1'
#
loop_
_entity.id
_entity.type
_entity.pdbx_description
1 polymer ?
#
loop_
_entity_poly.entity_id
_entity_poly.type
_entity_poly.pdbx_seq_one_letter_code
_entity_poly.pdbx_strand_id
1 'polypeptide(L)'
;MGSTTPWMQLLALIEGGPCSGKPHPDANTSIVGCRFSVVKNPPRFCFVPWRRRPPNATLFLNVGACVISVDTKSGGSIEMINAVDVHMEPMGVRRVELLHHAVFPTTTCTIYEFENPVYTVEFTATVHLMQHMVYIRARKPKSFEARHDSMLMTHMQNTIAYATTMWTLALWNALFPYSHLKETLEDALAALHTDVHLALTHLDATYCQFYAHAAVTDVAYDAACPRHYRASYVALLVAKVKALHTHVSQYCKSTATSDAISPSMQ
;
A
#
# COMPACT_ATOMS: atom_id res chain seq x y z
N MET A 1 -24.19 15.56 10.95
CA MET A 1 -22.77 15.18 11.13
C MET A 1 -22.57 13.86 10.42
N GLY A 2 -22.02 13.87 9.20
CA GLY A 2 -21.87 12.64 8.40
C GLY A 2 -20.80 11.75 9.02
N SER A 3 -21.14 10.51 9.34
CA SER A 3 -20.15 9.51 9.76
C SER A 3 -19.13 9.32 8.65
N THR A 4 -17.86 9.67 8.88
CA THR A 4 -16.78 9.40 7.94
C THR A 4 -16.62 7.89 7.81
N THR A 5 -16.77 7.36 6.60
CA THR A 5 -16.59 5.93 6.37
C THR A 5 -15.12 5.55 6.60
N PRO A 6 -14.80 4.30 7.00
CA PRO A 6 -13.41 3.83 7.14
C PRO A 6 -12.59 4.04 5.85
N TRP A 7 -13.26 3.96 4.69
CA TRP A 7 -12.67 4.27 3.40
C TRP A 7 -12.27 5.75 3.26
N MET A 8 -13.14 6.69 3.64
CA MET A 8 -12.83 8.12 3.65
C MET A 8 -11.71 8.45 4.64
N GLN A 9 -11.68 7.78 5.80
CA GLN A 9 -10.59 7.95 6.77
C GLN A 9 -9.24 7.51 6.19
N LEU A 10 -9.20 6.38 5.47
CA LEU A 10 -7.98 5.93 4.81
C LEU A 10 -7.49 6.93 3.76
N LEU A 11 -8.39 7.48 2.93
CA LEU A 11 -8.03 8.46 1.90
C LEU A 11 -7.51 9.76 2.52
N ALA A 12 -8.14 10.25 3.60
CA ALA A 12 -7.66 11.40 4.34
C ALA A 12 -6.27 11.17 4.97
N LEU A 13 -6.01 9.94 5.44
CA LEU A 13 -4.70 9.53 5.95
C LEU A 13 -3.60 9.52 4.88
N ILE A 14 -3.96 9.29 3.60
CA ILE A 14 -3.03 9.36 2.47
C ILE A 14 -2.73 10.83 2.09
N GLU A 15 -3.71 11.72 2.21
CA GLU A 15 -3.58 13.15 1.89
C GLU A 15 -2.81 13.96 2.96
N GLY A 16 -2.43 13.34 4.08
CA GLY A 16 -1.71 14.00 5.17
C GLY A 16 -2.61 14.71 6.18
N GLY A 17 -3.90 14.34 6.25
CA GLY A 17 -4.78 14.77 7.34
C GLY A 17 -4.20 14.40 8.71
N PRO A 18 -4.51 15.15 9.78
CA PRO A 18 -3.98 14.86 11.10
C PRO A 18 -4.34 13.42 11.49
N CYS A 19 -3.33 12.62 11.80
CA CYS A 19 -3.54 11.40 12.56
C CYS A 19 -4.30 11.83 13.81
N SER A 20 -5.59 11.52 13.91
CA SER A 20 -6.26 11.51 15.20
C SER A 20 -5.34 10.73 16.13
N GLY A 21 -5.00 11.35 17.27
CA GLY A 21 -3.81 11.05 18.05
C GLY A 21 -3.66 9.60 18.45
N LYS A 22 -2.48 9.30 19.04
CA LYS A 22 -2.11 8.03 19.70
C LYS A 22 -3.31 7.11 19.95
N PRO A 23 -3.28 5.84 19.52
CA PRO A 23 -4.44 4.94 19.62
C PRO A 23 -4.97 4.97 21.05
N HIS A 24 -6.06 5.69 21.26
CA HIS A 24 -6.82 5.60 22.48
C HIS A 24 -7.49 4.22 22.42
N PRO A 25 -7.45 3.41 23.49
CA PRO A 25 -8.03 2.07 23.51
C PRO A 25 -9.57 2.13 23.57
N ASP A 26 -10.18 3.02 22.80
CA ASP A 26 -11.61 3.09 22.66
C ASP A 26 -12.04 2.04 21.64
N ALA A 27 -12.92 1.13 22.06
CA ALA A 27 -13.49 0.04 21.29
C ALA A 27 -14.22 0.47 19.98
N ASN A 28 -14.28 1.77 19.69
CA ASN A 28 -14.89 2.37 18.50
C ASN A 28 -13.88 2.81 17.43
N THR A 29 -12.58 2.57 17.61
CA THR A 29 -11.58 2.86 16.58
C THR A 29 -11.69 1.85 15.43
N SER A 30 -12.15 2.32 14.27
CA SER A 30 -12.20 1.52 13.03
C SER A 30 -10.81 1.39 12.43
N ILE A 31 -10.31 0.18 12.29
CA ILE A 31 -8.99 -0.09 11.71
C ILE A 31 -9.17 -0.65 10.30
N VAL A 32 -8.59 0.03 9.30
CA VAL A 32 -8.51 -0.51 7.94
C VAL A 32 -7.24 -1.34 7.81
N GLY A 33 -7.40 -2.61 7.48
CA GLY A 33 -6.28 -3.55 7.42
C GLY A 33 -6.60 -4.85 6.69
N CYS A 34 -5.54 -5.63 6.43
CA CYS A 34 -5.65 -6.91 5.77
C CYS A 34 -5.13 -8.01 6.71
N ARG A 35 -5.90 -9.09 6.86
CA ARG A 35 -5.51 -10.27 7.64
C ARG A 35 -5.20 -11.42 6.69
N PHE A 36 -4.03 -12.03 6.85
CA PHE A 36 -3.59 -13.18 6.06
C PHE A 36 -3.20 -14.34 6.98
N SER A 37 -3.78 -15.51 6.74
CA SER A 37 -3.31 -16.75 7.34
C SER A 37 -2.17 -17.31 6.50
N VAL A 38 -1.01 -17.53 7.12
CA VAL A 38 0.23 -17.90 6.42
C VAL A 38 0.94 -19.07 7.09
N VAL A 39 1.79 -19.74 6.32
CA VAL A 39 2.79 -20.66 6.86
C VAL A 39 4.10 -19.88 6.99
N LYS A 40 4.50 -19.58 8.23
CA LYS A 40 5.79 -19.00 8.60
C LYS A 40 6.88 -20.07 8.49
N ASN A 41 7.95 -19.75 7.78
CA ASN A 41 9.12 -20.59 7.49
C ASN A 41 8.72 -21.98 6.94
N PRO A 42 8.10 -22.04 5.75
CA PRO A 42 7.76 -23.31 5.13
C PRO A 42 9.05 -24.13 4.87
N PRO A 43 9.00 -25.46 4.97
CA PRO A 43 10.16 -26.30 4.71
C PRO A 43 10.67 -26.10 3.27
N ARG A 44 11.99 -26.09 3.07
CA ARG A 44 12.62 -25.78 1.75
C ARG A 44 12.22 -26.75 0.65
N PHE A 45 12.02 -28.03 0.97
CA PHE A 45 11.61 -29.08 0.03
C PHE A 45 10.13 -29.44 0.25
N CYS A 46 9.31 -29.28 -0.79
CA CYS A 46 7.85 -29.36 -0.66
C CYS A 46 7.24 -30.36 -1.64
N PHE A 47 7.36 -31.65 -1.35
CA PHE A 47 6.50 -32.67 -1.97
C PHE A 47 5.07 -32.67 -1.39
N VAL A 48 4.84 -31.93 -0.30
CA VAL A 48 3.56 -31.84 0.39
C VAL A 48 2.77 -30.62 -0.13
N PRO A 49 1.58 -30.82 -0.73
CA PRO A 49 0.73 -29.73 -1.20
C PRO A 49 0.35 -28.77 -0.06
N TRP A 50 0.21 -27.47 -0.37
CA TRP A 50 -0.18 -26.43 0.59
C TRP A 50 -1.48 -26.77 1.36
N ARG A 51 -2.45 -27.44 0.70
CA ARG A 51 -3.70 -27.90 1.34
C ARG A 51 -3.48 -28.81 2.56
N ARG A 52 -2.31 -29.42 2.70
CA ARG A 52 -1.94 -30.29 3.82
C ARG A 52 -1.06 -29.59 4.86
N ARG A 53 -0.88 -28.26 4.76
CA ARG A 53 -0.10 -27.44 5.69
C ARG A 53 -1.02 -26.43 6.37
N PRO A 54 -1.46 -26.68 7.61
CA PRO A 54 -2.28 -25.71 8.31
C PRO A 54 -1.46 -24.43 8.55
N PRO A 55 -2.07 -23.23 8.40
CA PRO A 55 -1.39 -21.98 8.71
C PRO A 55 -0.98 -21.98 10.19
N ASN A 56 0.27 -21.60 10.44
CA ASN A 56 0.88 -21.55 11.78
C ASN A 56 1.10 -20.10 12.27
N ALA A 57 0.85 -19.10 11.42
CA ALA A 57 0.91 -17.69 11.76
C ALA A 57 -0.21 -16.89 11.08
N THR A 58 -0.51 -15.74 11.65
CA THR A 58 -1.39 -14.72 11.06
C THR A 58 -0.61 -13.42 10.91
N LEU A 59 -0.64 -12.84 9.71
CA LEU A 59 -0.18 -11.49 9.45
C LEU A 59 -1.39 -10.55 9.46
N PHE A 60 -1.32 -9.48 10.25
CA PHE A 60 -2.29 -8.39 10.21
C PHE A 60 -1.60 -7.09 9.84
N LEU A 61 -2.10 -6.44 8.79
CA LEU A 61 -1.51 -5.24 8.22
C LEU A 61 -2.40 -4.06 8.56
N ASN A 62 -1.99 -3.25 9.54
CA ASN A 62 -2.70 -2.03 9.90
C ASN A 62 -2.23 -0.89 8.99
N VAL A 63 -3.03 -0.59 7.96
CA VAL A 63 -2.63 0.40 6.94
C VAL A 63 -2.55 1.81 7.54
N GLY A 64 -3.45 2.15 8.46
CA GLY A 64 -3.48 3.46 9.11
C GLY A 64 -2.23 3.72 9.96
N ALA A 65 -1.82 2.73 10.75
CA ALA A 65 -0.64 2.79 11.60
C ALA A 65 0.68 2.46 10.85
N CYS A 66 0.59 1.90 9.64
CA CYS A 66 1.75 1.44 8.86
C CYS A 66 2.57 0.34 9.58
N VAL A 67 1.88 -0.57 10.28
CA VAL A 67 2.47 -1.64 11.09
C VAL A 67 1.97 -3.01 10.63
N ILE A 68 2.88 -3.99 10.60
CA ILE A 68 2.60 -5.40 10.38
C ILE A 68 2.67 -6.11 11.73
N SER A 69 1.56 -6.70 12.16
CA SER A 69 1.48 -7.55 13.34
C SER A 69 1.59 -9.02 12.94
N VAL A 70 2.49 -9.75 13.57
CA VAL A 70 2.69 -11.19 13.36
C VAL A 70 2.29 -11.93 14.62
N ASP A 71 1.21 -12.70 14.51
CA ASP A 71 0.73 -13.57 15.58
C ASP A 71 1.07 -15.02 15.24
N THR A 72 1.84 -15.68 16.12
CA THR A 72 2.24 -17.08 15.96
C THR A 72 1.52 -17.95 16.98
N LYS A 73 0.90 -19.04 16.52
CA LYS A 73 0.07 -19.93 17.37
C LYS A 73 0.82 -20.51 18.58
N SER A 74 2.15 -20.53 18.55
CA SER A 74 3.02 -21.13 19.56
C SER A 74 3.63 -20.14 20.56
N GLY A 75 3.47 -18.83 20.37
CA GLY A 75 4.34 -17.83 21.00
C GLY A 75 3.70 -16.87 22.02
N GLY A 76 2.37 -16.77 22.07
CA GLY A 76 1.62 -15.87 22.98
C GLY A 76 1.92 -14.36 22.86
N SER A 77 2.92 -13.98 22.07
CA SER A 77 3.40 -12.63 21.85
C SER A 77 3.17 -12.24 20.39
N ILE A 78 2.59 -11.05 20.20
CA ILE A 78 2.38 -10.45 18.89
C ILE A 78 3.61 -9.61 18.58
N GLU A 79 4.35 -9.99 17.55
CA GLU A 79 5.47 -9.22 17.03
C GLU A 79 4.91 -8.06 16.19
N MET A 80 5.38 -6.83 16.43
CA MET A 80 4.99 -5.64 15.67
C MET A 80 6.19 -5.12 14.88
N ILE A 81 6.01 -4.97 13.57
CA ILE A 81 7.05 -4.58 12.62
C ILE A 81 6.58 -3.34 11.87
N ASN A 82 7.38 -2.27 11.81
CA ASN A 82 7.04 -1.12 10.97
C ASN A 82 7.22 -1.48 9.50
N ALA A 83 6.28 -1.06 8.65
CA ALA A 83 6.35 -1.35 7.21
C ALA A 83 7.60 -0.75 6.53
N VAL A 84 8.15 0.34 7.08
CA VAL A 84 9.36 1.00 6.55
C VAL A 84 10.66 0.25 6.83
N ASP A 85 10.67 -0.60 7.85
CA ASP A 85 11.86 -1.37 8.26
C ASP A 85 11.94 -2.71 7.53
N VAL A 86 11.10 -2.91 6.50
CA VAL A 86 10.92 -4.18 5.81
C VAL A 86 11.28 -4.07 4.34
N HIS A 87 12.06 -5.04 3.86
CA HIS A 87 12.21 -5.35 2.44
C HIS A 87 11.51 -6.69 2.14
N MET A 88 10.88 -6.78 0.97
CA MET A 88 10.16 -7.98 0.55
C MET A 88 10.68 -8.47 -0.79
N GLU A 89 10.99 -9.75 -0.88
CA GLU A 89 11.37 -10.40 -2.13
C GLU A 89 10.37 -11.51 -2.48
N PRO A 90 9.75 -11.48 -3.68
CA PRO A 90 8.85 -12.54 -4.10
C PRO A 90 9.63 -13.84 -4.37
N MET A 91 9.24 -14.93 -3.71
CA MET A 91 9.81 -16.26 -3.90
C MET A 91 8.82 -17.17 -4.63
N GLY A 92 8.75 -17.03 -5.95
CA GLY A 92 7.72 -17.70 -6.76
C GLY A 92 6.34 -17.08 -6.54
N VAL A 93 5.29 -17.88 -6.72
CA VAL A 93 3.92 -17.33 -6.90
C VAL A 93 3.16 -17.12 -5.58
N ARG A 94 3.51 -17.85 -4.51
CA ARG A 94 2.78 -17.83 -3.23
C ARG A 94 3.64 -17.52 -2.02
N ARG A 95 4.93 -17.24 -2.22
CA ARG A 95 5.85 -17.01 -1.10
C ARG A 95 6.50 -15.64 -1.21
N VAL A 96 6.75 -15.06 -0.06
CA VAL A 96 7.48 -13.81 0.10
C VAL A 96 8.52 -14.03 1.17
N GLU A 97 9.75 -13.66 0.85
CA GLU A 97 10.81 -13.49 1.83
C GLU A 97 10.70 -12.07 2.39
N LEU A 98 10.61 -11.97 3.72
CA LEU A 98 10.50 -10.72 4.45
C LEU A 98 11.80 -10.51 5.23
N LEU A 99 12.54 -9.48 4.84
CA LEU A 99 13.75 -9.02 5.50
C LEU A 99 13.38 -7.85 6.42
N HIS A 100 13.54 -8.01 7.72
CA HIS A 100 13.22 -6.98 8.72
C HIS A 100 14.51 -6.43 9.34
N HIS A 101 14.69 -5.12 9.20
CA HIS A 101 15.92 -4.38 9.50
C HIS A 101 15.84 -3.51 10.78
N ALA A 102 14.98 -3.84 11.76
CA ALA A 102 14.76 -2.97 12.93
C ALA A 102 16.00 -2.67 13.78
N VAL A 103 16.99 -3.56 13.84
CA VAL A 103 18.20 -3.36 14.66
C VAL A 103 19.41 -3.75 13.83
N PHE A 104 20.12 -2.78 13.26
CA PHE A 104 21.41 -3.05 12.62
C PHE A 104 22.39 -3.58 13.70
N PRO A 105 23.12 -4.68 13.46
CA PRO A 105 23.30 -5.41 12.20
C PRO A 105 22.39 -6.64 12.00
N THR A 106 21.47 -6.93 12.92
CA THR A 106 20.61 -8.11 12.85
C THR A 106 19.44 -7.90 11.91
N THR A 107 19.63 -8.26 10.64
CA THR A 107 18.52 -8.43 9.70
C THR A 107 17.87 -9.78 9.96
N THR A 108 16.60 -9.79 10.32
CA THR A 108 15.83 -11.04 10.45
C THR A 108 15.21 -11.38 9.10
N CYS A 109 15.45 -12.60 8.62
CA CYS A 109 14.82 -13.11 7.39
C CYS A 109 13.74 -14.13 7.77
N THR A 110 12.51 -13.91 7.30
CA THR A 110 11.39 -14.83 7.48
C THR A 110 10.68 -15.06 6.15
N ILE A 111 10.44 -16.33 5.81
CA ILE A 111 9.68 -16.69 4.61
C ILE A 111 8.22 -16.94 4.99
N TYR A 112 7.30 -16.33 4.27
CA TYR A 112 5.86 -16.55 4.43
C TYR A 112 5.27 -17.18 3.17
N GLU A 113 4.53 -18.28 3.33
CA GLU A 113 3.76 -18.91 2.26
C GLU A 113 2.26 -18.66 2.47
N PHE A 114 1.62 -18.09 1.45
CA PHE A 114 0.21 -17.69 1.44
C PHE A 114 -0.67 -18.77 0.80
N GLU A 115 -1.96 -18.70 1.11
CA GLU A 115 -2.99 -19.58 0.56
C GLU A 115 -3.06 -19.56 -0.95
N ASN A 116 -3.13 -18.37 -1.50
CA ASN A 116 -3.29 -18.16 -2.93
C ASN A 116 -2.36 -17.04 -3.42
N PRO A 117 -2.08 -17.02 -4.73
CA PRO A 117 -1.23 -16.00 -5.34
C PRO A 117 -1.75 -14.57 -5.15
N VAL A 118 -3.07 -14.40 -5.16
CA VAL A 118 -3.73 -13.09 -5.00
C VAL A 118 -3.37 -12.48 -3.66
N TYR A 119 -3.34 -13.27 -2.58
CA TYR A 119 -3.01 -12.80 -1.24
C TYR A 119 -1.53 -12.42 -1.11
N THR A 120 -0.63 -13.13 -1.79
CA THR A 120 0.77 -12.72 -1.88
C THR A 120 0.89 -11.34 -2.53
N VAL A 121 0.19 -11.12 -3.64
CA VAL A 121 0.21 -9.85 -4.38
C VAL A 121 -0.45 -8.73 -3.56
N GLU A 122 -1.59 -9.00 -2.91
CA GLU A 122 -2.26 -8.05 -2.01
C GLU A 122 -1.37 -7.66 -0.83
N PHE A 123 -0.72 -8.63 -0.19
CA PHE A 123 0.20 -8.39 0.92
C PHE A 123 1.33 -7.43 0.50
N THR A 124 2.07 -7.79 -0.56
CA THR A 124 3.18 -6.99 -1.06
C THR A 124 2.73 -5.59 -1.47
N ALA A 125 1.61 -5.49 -2.20
CA ALA A 125 1.09 -4.20 -2.65
C ALA A 125 0.63 -3.31 -1.48
N THR A 126 0.11 -3.90 -0.40
CA THR A 126 -0.31 -3.19 0.82
C THR A 126 0.89 -2.68 1.60
N VAL A 127 1.94 -3.48 1.76
CA VAL A 127 3.18 -3.02 2.42
C VAL A 127 3.83 -1.89 1.61
N HIS A 128 3.91 -2.01 0.27
CA HIS A 128 4.38 -0.91 -0.58
C HIS A 128 3.54 0.36 -0.42
N LEU A 129 2.21 0.24 -0.24
CA LEU A 129 1.36 1.41 0.02
C LEU A 129 1.69 2.04 1.38
N MET A 130 1.84 1.24 2.45
CA MET A 130 2.21 1.75 3.76
C MET A 130 3.56 2.47 3.75
N GLN A 131 4.57 1.90 3.09
CA GLN A 131 5.87 2.54 2.89
C GLN A 131 5.73 3.88 2.15
N HIS A 132 4.92 3.92 1.09
CA HIS A 132 4.66 5.15 0.35
C HIS A 132 3.96 6.21 1.21
N MET A 133 2.96 5.82 2.00
CA MET A 133 2.24 6.72 2.91
C MET A 133 3.18 7.33 3.96
N VAL A 134 4.06 6.52 4.57
CA VAL A 134 5.06 7.05 5.51
C VAL A 134 5.99 8.03 4.81
N TYR A 135 6.42 7.72 3.58
CA TYR A 135 7.29 8.60 2.80
C TYR A 135 6.64 9.95 2.46
N ILE A 136 5.39 9.94 1.97
CA ILE A 136 4.62 11.15 1.65
C ILE A 136 4.48 12.04 2.89
N ARG A 137 4.21 11.44 4.07
CA ARG A 137 4.06 12.17 5.34
C ARG A 137 5.37 12.74 5.87
N ALA A 138 6.48 12.04 5.68
CA ALA A 138 7.78 12.45 6.20
C ALA A 138 8.44 13.56 5.37
N ARG A 139 8.04 13.74 4.10
CA ARG A 139 8.67 14.72 3.21
C ARG A 139 8.13 16.14 3.41
N LYS A 140 9.07 17.07 3.56
CA LYS A 140 8.91 18.47 3.15
C LYS A 140 9.04 18.57 1.61
N PRO A 141 8.37 19.54 0.95
CA PRO A 141 8.45 19.68 -0.51
C PRO A 141 9.90 19.74 -0.95
N LYS A 142 10.30 18.81 -1.81
CA LYS A 142 11.67 18.77 -2.34
C LYS A 142 11.78 19.68 -3.55
N SER A 143 12.92 20.34 -3.67
CA SER A 143 13.34 21.14 -4.83
C SER A 143 13.74 20.30 -6.05
N PHE A 144 13.66 18.97 -5.97
CA PHE A 144 14.00 18.08 -7.07
C PHE A 144 12.81 17.91 -8.02
N GLU A 145 13.07 17.76 -9.32
CA GLU A 145 12.06 17.40 -10.30
C GLU A 145 11.48 15.99 -10.05
N ALA A 146 10.22 15.76 -10.45
CA ALA A 146 9.52 14.50 -10.21
C ALA A 146 10.27 13.27 -10.76
N ARG A 147 10.85 13.37 -11.97
CA ARG A 147 11.63 12.31 -12.62
C ARG A 147 12.87 11.82 -11.85
N HIS A 148 13.39 12.64 -10.92
CA HIS A 148 14.56 12.30 -10.13
C HIS A 148 14.22 11.68 -8.77
N ASP A 149 12.94 11.61 -8.41
CA ASP A 149 12.53 10.95 -7.17
C ASP A 149 12.42 9.44 -7.35
N SER A 150 13.46 8.73 -6.92
CA SER A 150 13.51 7.27 -6.97
C SER A 150 12.31 6.60 -6.30
N MET A 151 11.82 7.14 -5.17
CA MET A 151 10.66 6.54 -4.48
C MET A 151 9.37 6.74 -5.27
N LEU A 152 9.18 7.88 -5.93
CA LEU A 152 8.03 8.09 -6.81
C LEU A 152 8.06 7.07 -7.96
N MET A 153 9.21 6.95 -8.63
CA MET A 153 9.40 6.03 -9.75
C MET A 153 9.18 4.57 -9.33
N THR A 154 9.74 4.17 -8.19
CA THR A 154 9.53 2.83 -7.62
C THR A 154 8.06 2.57 -7.29
N HIS A 155 7.34 3.52 -6.68
CA HIS A 155 5.92 3.32 -6.36
C HIS A 155 5.02 3.33 -7.60
N MET A 156 5.36 4.08 -8.66
CA MET A 156 4.68 3.99 -9.96
C MET A 156 4.85 2.59 -10.56
N GLN A 157 6.08 2.10 -10.66
CA GLN A 157 6.39 0.77 -11.17
C GLN A 157 5.70 -0.33 -10.35
N ASN A 158 5.73 -0.23 -9.02
CA ASN A 158 5.05 -1.16 -8.12
C ASN A 158 3.53 -1.15 -8.32
N THR A 159 2.94 -0.01 -8.68
CA THR A 159 1.50 0.09 -8.95
C THR A 159 1.13 -0.49 -10.31
N ILE A 160 1.95 -0.26 -11.35
CA ILE A 160 1.81 -0.90 -12.67
C ILE A 160 1.96 -2.42 -12.54
N ALA A 161 2.95 -2.90 -11.79
CA ALA A 161 3.17 -4.32 -11.55
C ALA A 161 1.98 -4.96 -10.81
N TYR A 162 1.45 -4.27 -9.80
CA TYR A 162 0.23 -4.70 -9.10
C TYR A 162 -0.97 -4.81 -10.05
N ALA A 163 -1.25 -3.75 -10.82
CA ALA A 163 -2.37 -3.73 -11.76
C ALA A 163 -2.25 -4.84 -12.81
N THR A 164 -1.06 -5.01 -13.39
CA THR A 164 -0.77 -6.06 -14.40
C THR A 164 -0.96 -7.45 -13.82
N THR A 165 -0.50 -7.68 -12.59
CA THR A 165 -0.62 -8.98 -11.94
C THR A 165 -2.07 -9.30 -11.59
N MET A 166 -2.82 -8.33 -11.06
CA MET A 166 -4.24 -8.50 -10.73
C MET A 166 -5.13 -8.61 -11.97
N TRP A 167 -4.69 -8.05 -13.11
CA TRP A 167 -5.34 -8.22 -14.41
C TRP A 167 -5.63 -9.68 -14.75
N THR A 168 -4.69 -10.56 -14.41
CA THR A 168 -4.78 -12.00 -14.66
C THR A 168 -5.29 -12.76 -13.43
N LEU A 169 -4.71 -12.53 -12.25
CA LEU A 169 -4.99 -13.35 -11.07
C LEU A 169 -6.37 -13.09 -10.45
N ALA A 170 -6.83 -11.83 -10.49
CA ALA A 170 -8.14 -11.43 -9.98
C ALA A 170 -9.17 -11.26 -11.09
N LEU A 171 -8.85 -11.68 -12.32
CA LEU A 171 -9.71 -11.62 -13.50
C LEU A 171 -10.26 -10.21 -13.78
N TRP A 172 -9.46 -9.16 -13.52
CA TRP A 172 -9.90 -7.80 -13.86
C TRP A 172 -10.10 -7.63 -15.37
N ASN A 173 -9.39 -8.41 -16.19
CA ASN A 173 -9.65 -8.46 -17.63
C ASN A 173 -11.11 -8.79 -17.99
N ALA A 174 -11.77 -9.63 -17.19
CA ALA A 174 -13.17 -9.99 -17.37
C ALA A 174 -14.11 -8.94 -16.76
N LEU A 175 -13.70 -8.31 -15.65
CA LEU A 175 -14.49 -7.29 -14.96
C LEU A 175 -14.45 -5.92 -15.64
N PHE A 176 -13.33 -5.58 -16.27
CA PHE A 176 -13.03 -4.28 -16.85
C PHE A 176 -12.37 -4.41 -18.24
N PRO A 177 -12.97 -5.11 -19.21
CA PRO A 177 -12.32 -5.46 -20.48
C PRO A 177 -11.84 -4.25 -21.30
N TYR A 178 -12.39 -3.06 -21.07
CA TYR A 178 -12.05 -1.83 -21.76
C TYR A 178 -11.32 -0.80 -20.87
N SER A 179 -10.91 -1.17 -19.66
CA SER A 179 -10.06 -0.29 -18.88
C SER A 179 -8.65 -0.35 -19.43
N HIS A 180 -8.25 0.68 -20.16
CA HIS A 180 -6.86 0.91 -20.57
C HIS A 180 -5.96 1.26 -19.35
N LEU A 181 -6.14 0.55 -18.23
CA LEU A 181 -5.56 0.85 -16.93
C LEU A 181 -4.05 0.77 -16.97
N LYS A 182 -3.51 -0.28 -17.59
CA LYS A 182 -2.07 -0.48 -17.68
C LYS A 182 -1.45 0.62 -18.51
N GLU A 183 -2.01 0.87 -19.70
CA GLU A 183 -1.55 1.90 -20.63
C GLU A 183 -1.60 3.28 -19.99
N THR A 184 -2.70 3.62 -19.32
CA THR A 184 -2.86 4.92 -18.64
C THR A 184 -1.83 5.12 -17.51
N LEU A 185 -1.49 4.06 -16.77
CA LEU A 185 -0.45 4.14 -15.73
C LEU A 185 0.97 4.22 -16.32
N GLU A 186 1.23 3.55 -17.45
CA GLU A 186 2.50 3.65 -18.19
C GLU A 186 2.66 5.04 -18.81
N ASP A 187 1.59 5.61 -19.39
CA ASP A 187 1.55 6.97 -19.90
C ASP A 187 1.78 8.00 -18.78
N ALA A 188 1.17 7.79 -17.61
CA ALA A 188 1.41 8.61 -16.43
C ALA A 188 2.89 8.57 -16.00
N LEU A 189 3.52 7.39 -16.02
CA LEU A 189 4.95 7.24 -15.71
C LEU A 189 5.84 7.95 -16.74
N ALA A 190 5.53 7.82 -18.03
CA ALA A 190 6.24 8.51 -19.09
C ALA A 190 6.10 10.03 -18.96
N ALA A 191 4.90 10.52 -18.64
CA ALA A 191 4.61 11.93 -18.46
C ALA A 191 5.39 12.56 -17.29
N LEU A 192 5.79 11.80 -16.26
CA LEU A 192 6.65 12.34 -15.18
C LEU A 192 8.00 12.87 -15.69
N HIS A 193 8.46 12.42 -16.86
CA HIS A 193 9.69 12.91 -17.48
C HIS A 193 9.51 14.20 -18.28
N THR A 194 8.28 14.55 -18.66
CA THR A 194 7.99 15.65 -19.59
C THR A 194 7.03 16.68 -18.99
N ASP A 195 5.86 16.24 -18.51
CA ASP A 195 4.79 17.07 -17.99
C ASP A 195 4.11 16.41 -16.77
N VAL A 196 4.38 16.99 -15.60
CA VAL A 196 3.82 16.56 -14.31
C VAL A 196 2.29 16.75 -14.26
N HIS A 197 1.74 17.76 -14.92
CA HIS A 197 0.29 17.99 -14.97
C HIS A 197 -0.42 16.94 -15.81
N LEU A 198 0.20 16.52 -16.92
CA LEU A 198 -0.30 15.41 -17.70
C LEU A 198 -0.28 14.10 -16.89
N ALA A 199 0.79 13.83 -16.14
CA ALA A 199 0.86 12.68 -15.24
C ALA A 199 -0.26 12.69 -14.19
N LEU A 200 -0.57 13.85 -13.59
CA LEU A 200 -1.70 14.01 -12.67
C LEU A 200 -3.05 13.70 -13.34
N THR A 201 -3.24 14.16 -14.57
CA THR A 201 -4.48 13.95 -15.33
C THR A 201 -4.72 12.45 -15.58
N HIS A 202 -3.68 11.70 -15.96
CA HIS A 202 -3.77 10.25 -16.14
C HIS A 202 -4.07 9.51 -14.81
N LEU A 203 -3.43 9.93 -13.71
CA LEU A 203 -3.68 9.36 -12.39
C LEU A 203 -5.10 9.66 -11.90
N ASP A 204 -5.61 10.88 -12.13
CA ASP A 204 -6.97 11.28 -11.75
C ASP A 204 -8.04 10.54 -12.57
N ALA A 205 -7.82 10.39 -13.88
CA ALA A 205 -8.68 9.58 -14.74
C ALA A 205 -8.77 8.13 -14.24
N THR A 206 -7.63 7.53 -13.89
CA THR A 206 -7.57 6.19 -13.32
C THR A 206 -8.30 6.12 -11.96
N TYR A 207 -8.07 7.09 -11.09
CA TYR A 207 -8.74 7.16 -9.79
C TYR A 207 -10.26 7.22 -9.96
N CYS A 208 -10.77 8.13 -10.80
CA CYS A 208 -12.19 8.32 -11.03
C CYS A 208 -12.85 7.07 -11.64
N GLN A 209 -12.17 6.39 -12.56
CA GLN A 209 -12.68 5.16 -13.19
C GLN A 209 -12.92 4.04 -12.17
N PHE A 210 -12.00 3.85 -11.22
CA PHE A 210 -12.03 2.71 -10.30
C PHE A 210 -12.61 3.03 -8.92
N TYR A 211 -12.75 4.31 -8.56
CA TYR A 211 -13.26 4.73 -7.25
C TYR A 211 -14.64 4.15 -6.92
N ALA A 212 -15.56 4.14 -7.89
CA ALA A 212 -16.91 3.61 -7.70
C ALA A 212 -16.93 2.09 -7.42
N HIS A 213 -15.86 1.38 -7.81
CA HIS A 213 -15.71 -0.06 -7.62
C HIS A 213 -14.90 -0.40 -6.35
N ALA A 214 -14.36 0.60 -5.65
CA ALA A 214 -13.63 0.42 -4.40
C ALA A 214 -14.62 0.08 -3.26
N ALA A 215 -14.50 -1.14 -2.74
CA ALA A 215 -15.27 -1.59 -1.59
C ALA A 215 -14.37 -1.83 -0.37
N VAL A 216 -14.91 -1.54 0.82
CA VAL A 216 -14.35 -1.89 2.11
C VAL A 216 -15.37 -2.73 2.87
N THR A 217 -14.95 -3.90 3.34
CA THR A 217 -15.82 -4.90 3.99
C THR A 217 -15.46 -5.03 5.45
N ASP A 218 -16.46 -5.07 6.32
CA ASP A 218 -16.27 -5.37 7.75
C ASP A 218 -15.90 -6.86 7.90
N VAL A 219 -14.79 -7.14 8.56
CA VAL A 219 -14.31 -8.51 8.80
C VAL A 219 -14.62 -8.87 10.26
N ALA A 220 -15.38 -9.95 10.41
CA ALA A 220 -16.05 -10.39 11.64
C ALA A 220 -15.43 -9.93 12.97
N TYR A 221 -16.31 -9.32 13.75
CA TYR A 221 -16.18 -8.84 15.11
C TYR A 221 -15.85 -9.99 16.08
N ASP A 222 -14.66 -9.96 16.68
CA ASP A 222 -14.45 -10.59 17.98
C ASP A 222 -14.68 -9.50 19.02
N ALA A 223 -15.52 -9.74 20.04
CA ALA A 223 -15.95 -8.69 20.98
C ALA A 223 -14.78 -8.06 21.77
N ALA A 224 -13.63 -8.72 21.77
CA ALA A 224 -12.37 -8.27 22.37
C ALA A 224 -11.47 -7.45 21.41
N CYS A 225 -11.84 -7.30 20.13
CA CYS A 225 -11.04 -6.64 19.11
C CYS A 225 -11.73 -5.40 18.52
N PRO A 226 -10.95 -4.36 18.15
CA PRO A 226 -11.48 -3.22 17.38
C PRO A 226 -12.07 -3.68 16.04
N ARG A 227 -13.03 -2.92 15.50
CA ARG A 227 -13.66 -3.24 14.21
C ARG A 227 -12.64 -3.18 13.08
N HIS A 228 -12.49 -4.29 12.36
CA HIS A 228 -11.53 -4.45 11.28
C HIS A 228 -12.21 -4.37 9.92
N TYR A 229 -11.66 -3.56 9.05
CA TYR A 229 -12.17 -3.36 7.70
C TYR A 229 -11.15 -3.80 6.67
N ARG A 230 -11.51 -4.76 5.81
CA ARG A 230 -10.68 -5.21 4.69
C ARG A 230 -11.04 -4.44 3.43
N ALA A 231 -10.04 -3.77 2.87
CA ALA A 231 -10.13 -3.18 1.54
C ALA A 231 -10.15 -4.29 0.48
N SER A 232 -11.04 -4.17 -0.50
CA SER A 232 -10.98 -4.98 -1.73
C SER A 232 -9.69 -4.69 -2.51
N TYR A 233 -9.32 -5.58 -3.42
CA TYR A 233 -8.18 -5.36 -4.30
C TYR A 233 -8.34 -4.09 -5.18
N VAL A 234 -9.57 -3.74 -5.59
CA VAL A 234 -9.81 -2.49 -6.33
C VAL A 234 -9.64 -1.29 -5.42
N ALA A 235 -10.11 -1.37 -4.16
CA ALA A 235 -9.85 -0.33 -3.18
C ALA A 235 -8.34 -0.15 -2.91
N LEU A 236 -7.55 -1.23 -2.89
CA LEU A 236 -6.09 -1.13 -2.78
C LEU A 236 -5.48 -0.42 -4.01
N LEU A 237 -5.93 -0.72 -5.24
CA LEU A 237 -5.52 0.01 -6.44
C LEU A 237 -5.82 1.51 -6.29
N VAL A 238 -7.06 1.86 -5.95
CA VAL A 238 -7.49 3.25 -5.80
C VAL A 238 -6.68 3.98 -4.73
N ALA A 239 -6.38 3.32 -3.61
CA ALA A 239 -5.51 3.88 -2.57
C ALA A 239 -4.08 4.12 -3.07
N LYS A 240 -3.50 3.20 -3.86
CA LYS A 240 -2.17 3.38 -4.47
C LYS A 240 -2.15 4.52 -5.48
N VAL A 241 -3.15 4.59 -6.37
CA VAL A 241 -3.29 5.69 -7.34
C VAL A 241 -3.47 7.03 -6.62
N LYS A 242 -4.26 7.06 -5.55
CA LYS A 242 -4.42 8.27 -4.73
C LYS A 242 -3.12 8.69 -4.07
N ALA A 243 -2.34 7.75 -3.52
CA ALA A 243 -1.04 8.04 -2.94
C ALA A 243 -0.06 8.59 -3.98
N LEU A 244 -0.04 8.03 -5.20
CA LEU A 244 0.72 8.56 -6.33
C LEU A 244 0.28 9.97 -6.70
N HIS A 245 -1.02 10.20 -6.87
CA HIS A 245 -1.56 11.53 -7.17
C HIS A 245 -1.15 12.55 -6.11
N THR A 246 -1.29 12.21 -4.82
CA THR A 246 -0.85 13.07 -3.71
C THR A 246 0.65 13.36 -3.80
N HIS A 247 1.47 12.34 -4.06
CA HIS A 247 2.92 12.50 -4.18
C HIS A 247 3.32 13.39 -5.37
N VAL A 248 2.73 13.16 -6.55
CA VAL A 248 2.98 13.96 -7.76
C VAL A 248 2.53 15.41 -7.57
N SER A 249 1.40 15.64 -6.88
CA SER A 249 0.89 16.99 -6.62
C SER A 249 1.84 17.88 -5.81
N GLN A 250 2.78 17.29 -5.06
CA GLN A 250 3.79 18.04 -4.31
C GLN A 250 4.75 18.80 -5.23
N TYR A 251 4.96 18.32 -6.46
CA TYR A 251 5.83 18.96 -7.45
C TYR A 251 5.16 20.14 -8.16
N CYS A 252 3.83 20.10 -8.31
CA CYS A 252 3.06 21.23 -8.86
C CYS A 252 2.92 22.39 -7.87
N LYS A 253 2.98 22.13 -6.55
CA LYS A 253 2.88 23.16 -5.52
C LYS A 253 4.19 23.96 -5.34
N SER A 254 5.33 23.41 -5.75
CA SER A 254 6.65 24.01 -5.54
C SER A 254 6.99 25.11 -6.55
N THR A 255 6.31 25.18 -7.70
CA THR A 255 6.60 26.17 -8.75
C THR A 255 6.04 27.57 -8.45
N ALA A 256 5.06 27.68 -7.54
CA ALA A 256 4.43 28.97 -7.21
C ALA A 256 5.31 29.91 -6.35
N THR A 257 6.42 29.44 -5.78
CA THR A 257 7.31 30.24 -4.92
C THR A 257 8.63 30.65 -5.57
N SER A 258 8.89 30.28 -6.83
CA SER A 258 10.14 30.66 -7.53
C SER A 258 10.04 31.98 -8.32
N ASP A 259 8.83 32.48 -8.59
CA ASP A 259 8.62 33.68 -9.42
C ASP A 259 8.49 34.99 -8.63
N ALA A 260 8.78 34.98 -7.32
CA ALA A 260 8.71 36.17 -6.47
C ALA A 260 10.07 36.86 -6.24
N ILE A 261 11.11 36.53 -7.01
CA ILE A 261 12.41 37.24 -6.93
C ILE A 261 12.91 37.57 -8.32
N SER A 262 12.59 38.78 -8.77
CA SER A 262 13.45 39.72 -9.50
C SER A 262 12.62 40.95 -9.93
N PRO A 263 13.20 42.11 -10.25
CA PRO A 263 14.38 42.78 -9.69
C PRO A 263 14.10 44.30 -9.49
N SER A 264 14.57 44.94 -8.40
CA SER A 264 14.72 46.40 -8.41
C SER A 264 15.53 46.92 -7.24
N MET A 265 16.64 47.58 -7.55
CA MET A 265 17.12 48.89 -7.05
C MET A 265 18.60 48.96 -7.41
N GLN A 266 18.93 49.62 -8.53
CA GLN A 266 19.40 51.01 -8.59
C GLN A 266 20.63 51.25 -7.73
#